data_AF-A0A126NKK3-F1
#
_entry.id   AF-A0A126NKK3-F1
#
_cell.length_a   1.000
_cell.length_b   1.000
_cell.length_c   1.000
_cell.angle_alpha   90.00
_cell.angle_beta   90.00
_cell.angle_gamma   90.00
#
_symmetry.space_group_name_H-M   'P 1'
#
loop_
_entity.id
_entity.type
_entity.pdbx_description
1 polymer ?
#
loop_
_entity_poly.entity_id
_entity_poly.type
_entity_poly.pdbx_seq_one_letter_code
_entity_poly.pdbx_strand_id
1 'polypeptide(L)'
;MEATVTTSVAAKIVGIGYEGLRSYLKRGLLGRSGIMIPLVGKGASAPNVSSVRATWKRFGFTDLCLMHLAKQLIEMGLTFDQANSIVSREDLRPLFRGGIQHLDALVMTWPPYQDYILFRGEDRRHLSDRLAEANGTAILIDLRSIAENVTFKLQDKHSCPVSE
;
A
#
# COMPACT_ATOMS: atom_id res chain seq x y z
N MET A 1 1.51 -6.81 20.36
CA MET A 1 1.91 -5.49 19.81
C MET A 1 2.46 -5.71 18.42
N GLU A 2 1.84 -5.16 17.38
CA GLU A 2 2.49 -5.13 16.05
C GLU A 2 3.75 -4.27 16.14
N ALA A 3 4.89 -4.80 15.68
CA ALA A 3 6.13 -4.04 15.59
C ALA A 3 5.91 -2.88 14.59
N THR A 4 6.19 -1.65 15.03
CA THR A 4 6.08 -0.47 14.18
C THR A 4 7.45 0.15 13.92
N VAL A 5 7.67 0.56 12.67
CA VAL A 5 8.97 1.07 12.19
C VAL A 5 8.90 2.55 11.84
N THR A 6 10.03 3.25 11.94
CA THR A 6 10.14 4.66 11.55
C THR A 6 10.09 4.83 10.03
N THR A 7 9.88 6.06 9.55
CA THR A 7 9.86 6.39 8.11
C THR A 7 11.14 5.96 7.38
N SER A 8 12.32 6.08 8.01
CA SER A 8 13.59 5.67 7.39
C SER A 8 13.70 4.16 7.23
N VAL A 9 13.19 3.40 8.20
CA VAL A 9 13.14 1.93 8.12
C VAL A 9 12.06 1.48 7.14
N ALA A 10 10.89 2.13 7.15
CA ALA A 10 9.83 1.88 6.17
C ALA A 10 10.32 2.09 4.73
N ALA A 11 11.05 3.18 4.47
CA ALA A 11 11.65 3.45 3.17
C ALA A 11 12.56 2.31 2.71
N LYS A 12 13.44 1.82 3.60
CA LYS A 12 14.30 0.66 3.33
C LYS A 12 13.51 -0.62 3.06
N ILE A 13 12.47 -0.90 3.86
CA ILE A 13 11.65 -2.11 3.71
C ILE A 13 10.89 -2.08 2.38
N VAL A 14 10.20 -0.98 2.11
CA VAL A 14 9.44 -0.77 0.88
C VAL A 14 10.37 -0.76 -0.34
N GLY A 15 11.62 -0.32 -0.17
CA GLY A 15 12.61 -0.23 -1.25
C GLY A 15 12.53 1.09 -2.01
N ILE A 16 12.14 2.17 -1.34
CA ILE A 16 12.09 3.53 -1.90
C ILE A 16 13.08 4.37 -1.12
N GLY A 17 13.74 5.34 -1.75
CA GLY A 17 14.57 6.32 -1.05
C GLY A 17 13.75 7.10 0.00
N TYR A 18 14.39 7.54 1.09
CA TYR A 18 13.71 8.25 2.19
C TYR A 18 12.89 9.45 1.71
N GLU A 19 13.46 10.31 0.85
CA GLU A 19 12.75 11.45 0.29
C GLU A 19 11.65 11.04 -0.71
N GLY A 20 11.81 9.91 -1.40
CA GLY A 20 10.76 9.34 -2.26
C GLY A 20 9.54 8.93 -1.45
N LEU A 21 9.74 8.16 -0.38
CA LEU A 21 8.65 7.77 0.53
C LEU A 21 8.01 9.01 1.19
N ARG A 22 8.83 9.98 1.62
CA ARG A 22 8.33 11.24 2.19
C ARG A 22 7.51 12.04 1.19
N SER A 23 7.91 12.06 -0.08
CA SER A 23 7.14 12.68 -1.18
C SER A 23 5.80 11.97 -1.37
N TYR A 24 5.78 10.64 -1.38
CA TYR A 24 4.54 9.85 -1.50
C TYR A 24 3.59 10.11 -0.33
N LEU A 25 4.09 10.14 0.90
CA LEU A 25 3.31 10.49 2.09
C LEU A 25 2.73 11.91 2.00
N LYS A 26 3.55 12.91 1.58
CA LYS A 26 3.10 14.29 1.35
C LYS A 26 1.98 14.39 0.31
N ARG A 27 2.01 13.51 -0.71
CA ARG A 27 0.98 13.41 -1.76
C ARG A 27 -0.25 12.61 -1.33
N GLY A 28 -0.29 12.11 -0.09
CA GLY A 28 -1.43 11.39 0.46
C GLY A 28 -1.44 9.91 0.13
N LEU A 29 -0.28 9.25 0.03
CA LEU A 29 -0.22 7.78 -0.06
C LEU A 29 -0.96 7.15 1.12
N LEU A 30 -1.86 6.20 0.85
CA LEU A 30 -2.81 5.59 1.81
C LEU A 30 -3.86 6.56 2.39
N GLY A 31 -3.92 7.78 1.85
CA GLY A 31 -4.65 8.93 2.39
C GLY A 31 -6.17 8.88 2.27
N ARG A 32 -6.77 7.82 1.70
CA ARG A 32 -8.24 7.60 1.78
C ARG A 32 -8.68 6.72 2.95
N SER A 33 -7.78 6.33 3.85
CA SER A 33 -8.20 5.84 5.17
C SER A 33 -8.70 7.00 6.05
N GLY A 34 -9.90 7.51 5.77
CA GLY A 34 -10.75 8.19 6.75
C GLY A 34 -10.64 9.72 6.95
N ILE A 35 -10.15 10.52 5.99
CA ILE A 35 -10.20 12.00 6.15
C ILE A 35 -10.70 12.67 4.88
N MET A 36 -11.97 13.08 4.90
CA MET A 36 -12.50 14.10 4.01
C MET A 36 -11.83 15.43 4.36
N ILE A 37 -11.20 16.10 3.38
CA ILE A 37 -10.74 17.49 3.57
C ILE A 37 -12.00 18.33 3.80
N PRO A 38 -12.16 19.04 4.93
CA PRO A 38 -13.34 19.84 5.16
C PRO A 38 -13.43 20.94 4.09
N LEU A 39 -14.58 21.04 3.42
CA LEU A 39 -14.93 22.20 2.60
C LEU A 39 -15.12 23.41 3.54
N VAL A 40 -14.03 24.12 3.82
CA VAL A 40 -14.06 25.34 4.64
C VAL A 40 -14.40 26.56 3.78
N GLY A 41 -15.41 27.32 4.21
CA GLY A 41 -15.79 28.59 3.58
C GLY A 41 -14.69 29.65 3.70
N LYS A 42 -14.77 30.71 2.87
CA LYS A 42 -13.75 31.75 2.65
C LYS A 42 -13.25 32.50 3.91
N GLY A 43 -13.88 32.29 5.08
CA GLY A 43 -13.50 32.90 6.36
C GLY A 43 -13.23 31.91 7.50
N ALA A 44 -13.21 30.61 7.26
CA ALA A 44 -12.93 29.62 8.30
C ALA A 44 -11.40 29.36 8.43
N SER A 45 -10.92 29.19 9.66
CA SER A 45 -9.53 28.81 9.92
C SER A 45 -9.19 27.50 9.20
N ALA A 46 -8.05 27.48 8.51
CA ALA A 46 -7.60 26.30 7.78
C ALA A 46 -7.57 25.08 8.73
N PRO A 47 -8.21 23.96 8.38
CA PRO A 47 -8.21 22.78 9.23
C PRO A 47 -6.77 22.34 9.47
N ASN A 48 -6.41 22.13 10.73
CA ASN A 48 -5.04 21.83 11.10
C ASN A 48 -4.68 20.38 10.73
N VAL A 49 -4.37 20.16 9.45
CA VAL A 49 -3.89 18.87 8.91
C VAL A 49 -2.49 18.47 9.40
N SER A 50 -1.87 19.25 10.30
CA SER A 50 -0.60 18.86 10.92
C SER A 50 -0.70 17.61 11.80
N SER A 51 -1.88 17.29 12.34
CA SER A 51 -2.12 16.04 13.09
C SER A 51 -2.01 14.79 12.20
N VAL A 52 -2.41 14.90 10.92
CA VAL A 52 -2.23 13.83 9.91
C VAL A 52 -0.75 13.65 9.54
N ARG A 53 0.04 14.73 9.63
CA ARG A 53 1.51 14.67 9.45
C ARG A 53 2.21 14.09 10.69
N ALA A 54 1.59 14.16 11.87
CA ALA A 54 2.15 13.64 13.13
C ALA A 54 2.03 12.11 13.26
N THR A 55 1.09 11.47 12.54
CA THR A 55 0.91 10.00 12.52
C THR A 55 1.91 9.27 11.64
N TRP A 56 2.66 9.96 10.76
CA TRP A 56 3.69 9.34 9.89
C TRP A 56 4.99 8.93 10.61
N LYS A 57 5.00 8.96 11.95
CA LYS A 57 6.18 8.61 12.74
C LYS A 57 6.42 7.10 12.77
N ARG A 58 5.37 6.28 12.65
CA ARG A 58 5.45 4.83 12.80
C ARG A 58 4.52 4.11 11.83
N PHE A 59 5.01 3.06 11.19
CA PHE A 59 4.29 2.25 10.21
C PHE A 59 4.25 0.80 10.68
N GLY A 60 3.08 0.18 10.64
CA GLY A 60 2.88 -1.23 10.94
C GLY A 60 3.04 -2.12 9.71
N PHE A 61 2.97 -3.44 9.92
CA PHE A 61 3.05 -4.44 8.85
C PHE A 61 2.09 -4.17 7.70
N THR A 62 0.83 -3.88 8.03
CA THR A 62 -0.22 -3.57 7.04
C THR A 62 0.15 -2.36 6.18
N ASP A 63 0.65 -1.28 6.81
CA ASP A 63 1.03 -0.06 6.08
C ASP A 63 2.19 -0.34 5.13
N LEU A 64 3.19 -1.11 5.59
CA LEU A 64 4.35 -1.48 4.77
C LEU A 64 3.95 -2.34 3.56
N CYS A 65 3.02 -3.27 3.72
CA CYS A 65 2.50 -4.08 2.62
C CYS A 65 1.78 -3.22 1.58
N LEU A 66 0.91 -2.29 2.02
CA LEU A 66 0.19 -1.40 1.11
C LEU A 66 1.13 -0.41 0.41
N MET A 67 2.16 0.09 1.09
CA MET A 67 3.20 0.92 0.48
C MET A 67 4.03 0.14 -0.56
N HIS A 68 4.34 -1.13 -0.27
CA HIS A 68 5.06 -1.99 -1.21
C HIS A 68 4.21 -2.35 -2.43
N LEU A 69 2.91 -2.60 -2.23
CA LEU A 69 1.95 -2.77 -3.32
C LEU A 69 1.90 -1.51 -4.20
N ALA A 70 1.81 -0.32 -3.60
CA ALA A 70 1.79 0.94 -4.34
C ALA A 70 3.07 1.13 -5.16
N LYS A 71 4.23 0.80 -4.59
CA LYS A 71 5.52 0.82 -5.30
C LYS A 71 5.48 -0.08 -6.54
N GLN A 72 5.08 -1.34 -6.39
CA GLN A 72 5.04 -2.30 -7.49
C GLN A 72 4.11 -1.85 -8.61
N LEU A 73 2.92 -1.34 -8.26
CA LEU A 73 1.98 -0.79 -9.23
C LEU A 73 2.60 0.37 -10.03
N ILE A 74 3.31 1.28 -9.37
CA ILE A 74 3.98 2.41 -10.02
C ILE A 74 5.13 1.92 -10.92
N GLU A 75 5.94 0.98 -10.45
CA GLU A 75 7.03 0.38 -11.25
C GLU A 75 6.52 -0.38 -12.47
N MET A 76 5.30 -0.92 -12.40
CA MET A 76 4.61 -1.59 -13.51
C MET A 76 3.87 -0.62 -14.43
N GLY A 77 4.01 0.69 -14.22
CA GLY A 77 3.56 1.73 -15.14
C GLY A 77 2.28 2.47 -14.74
N LEU A 78 1.71 2.21 -13.55
CA LEU A 78 0.63 3.05 -13.04
C LEU A 78 1.18 4.41 -12.60
N THR A 79 0.38 5.45 -12.80
CA THR A 79 0.63 6.74 -12.15
C THR A 79 0.45 6.60 -10.64
N PHE A 80 1.08 7.50 -9.87
CA PHE A 80 0.90 7.54 -8.42
C PHE A 80 -0.58 7.62 -8.02
N ASP A 81 -1.39 8.41 -8.74
CA ASP A 81 -2.80 8.61 -8.40
C ASP A 81 -3.63 7.32 -8.62
N GLN A 82 -3.34 6.57 -9.69
CA GLN A 82 -3.95 5.25 -9.95
C GLN A 82 -3.51 4.21 -8.91
N ALA A 83 -2.21 4.14 -8.60
CA ALA A 83 -1.73 3.20 -7.59
C ALA A 83 -2.34 3.54 -6.21
N ASN A 84 -2.39 4.83 -5.86
CA ASN A 84 -2.94 5.28 -4.59
C ASN A 84 -4.47 5.08 -4.51
N SER A 85 -5.20 5.19 -5.62
CA SER A 85 -6.64 4.91 -5.65
C SER A 85 -6.95 3.44 -5.38
N ILE A 86 -6.07 2.52 -5.79
CA ILE A 86 -6.17 1.09 -5.50
C ILE A 86 -5.80 0.83 -4.03
N VAL A 87 -4.58 1.19 -3.59
CA VAL A 87 -4.08 0.79 -2.26
C VAL A 87 -4.81 1.47 -1.09
N SER A 88 -5.55 2.55 -1.36
CA SER A 88 -6.34 3.23 -0.33
C SER A 88 -7.77 2.68 -0.20
N ARG A 89 -8.13 1.61 -0.92
CA ARG A 89 -9.46 0.99 -0.81
C ARG A 89 -9.58 0.22 0.50
N GLU A 90 -10.75 0.35 1.14
CA GLU A 90 -11.00 -0.16 2.50
C GLU A 90 -10.99 -1.69 2.59
N ASP A 91 -11.23 -2.39 1.48
CA ASP A 91 -11.30 -3.84 1.37
C ASP A 91 -9.92 -4.51 1.25
N LEU A 92 -8.87 -3.78 0.88
CA LEU A 92 -7.48 -4.29 0.85
C LEU A 92 -6.84 -4.32 2.23
N ARG A 93 -7.11 -3.33 3.08
CA ARG A 93 -6.45 -3.21 4.39
C ARG A 93 -6.70 -4.41 5.32
N PRO A 94 -7.93 -4.97 5.43
CA PRO A 94 -8.20 -6.17 6.23
C PRO A 94 -7.43 -7.40 5.78
N LEU A 95 -7.06 -7.50 4.49
CA LEU A 95 -6.31 -8.64 3.97
C LEU A 95 -4.96 -8.79 4.67
N PHE A 96 -4.25 -7.68 4.85
CA PHE A 96 -2.94 -7.68 5.50
C PHE A 96 -3.00 -7.72 7.03
N ARG A 97 -4.14 -7.34 7.64
CA ARG A 97 -4.30 -7.39 9.11
C ARG A 97 -4.20 -8.80 9.68
N GLY A 98 -4.61 -9.81 8.91
CA GLY A 98 -4.49 -11.22 9.31
C GLY A 98 -3.06 -11.78 9.26
N GLY A 99 -2.09 -11.01 8.76
CA GLY A 99 -0.74 -11.49 8.49
C GLY A 99 -0.67 -12.44 7.29
N ILE A 100 0.54 -12.95 7.00
CA ILE A 100 0.79 -13.81 5.83
C ILE A 100 -0.10 -15.05 5.80
N GLN A 101 -0.34 -15.68 6.95
CA GLN A 101 -0.96 -17.01 7.05
C GLN A 101 -2.37 -17.07 6.45
N HIS A 102 -3.08 -15.95 6.42
CA HIS A 102 -4.44 -15.84 5.88
C HIS A 102 -4.49 -15.12 4.54
N LEU A 103 -3.34 -14.77 3.97
CA LEU A 103 -3.27 -14.01 2.74
C LEU A 103 -3.21 -14.97 1.56
N ASP A 104 -4.36 -15.20 0.93
CA ASP A 104 -4.50 -15.93 -0.33
C ASP A 104 -5.31 -15.10 -1.32
N ALA A 105 -4.69 -14.01 -1.81
CA ALA A 105 -5.35 -13.03 -2.63
C ALA A 105 -4.45 -12.51 -3.75
N LEU A 106 -5.03 -12.33 -4.94
CA LEU A 106 -4.39 -11.73 -6.11
C LEU A 106 -5.10 -10.43 -6.46
N VAL A 107 -4.35 -9.38 -6.71
CA VAL A 107 -4.86 -8.14 -7.29
C VAL A 107 -4.55 -8.14 -8.77
N MET A 108 -5.59 -7.97 -9.59
CA MET A 108 -5.47 -7.69 -11.02
C MET A 108 -5.91 -6.27 -11.30
N THR A 109 -5.11 -5.52 -12.04
CA THR A 109 -5.49 -4.22 -12.58
C THR A 109 -5.01 -4.09 -14.01
N TRP A 110 -5.65 -3.25 -14.81
CA TRP A 110 -5.29 -3.04 -16.21
C TRP A 110 -5.29 -1.55 -16.50
N PRO A 111 -4.13 -0.97 -16.90
CA PRO A 111 -4.07 0.43 -17.29
C PRO A 111 -5.00 0.73 -18.48
N PRO A 112 -5.51 1.97 -18.61
CA PRO A 112 -5.34 3.12 -17.72
C PRO A 112 -6.41 3.19 -16.60
N TYR A 113 -7.16 2.12 -16.37
CA TYR A 113 -8.28 2.14 -15.44
C TYR A 113 -7.81 2.17 -13.98
N GLN A 114 -8.60 2.82 -13.12
CA GLN A 114 -8.33 2.93 -11.67
C GLN A 114 -8.97 1.79 -10.87
N ASP A 115 -9.59 0.84 -11.57
CA ASP A 115 -10.24 -0.30 -10.98
C ASP A 115 -9.29 -1.49 -10.90
N TYR A 116 -9.68 -2.41 -10.04
CA TYR A 116 -8.96 -3.65 -9.83
C TYR A 116 -9.96 -4.77 -9.50
N ILE A 117 -9.56 -5.99 -9.79
CA ILE A 117 -10.27 -7.20 -9.36
C ILE A 117 -9.43 -7.87 -8.29
N LEU A 118 -10.09 -8.28 -7.22
CA LEU A 118 -9.48 -9.05 -6.15
C LEU A 118 -9.94 -10.50 -6.26
N PHE A 119 -9.03 -11.42 -6.55
CA PHE A 119 -9.31 -12.85 -6.58
C PHE A 119 -8.91 -13.50 -5.26
N ARG A 120 -9.83 -14.21 -4.62
CA ARG A 120 -9.62 -14.94 -3.35
C ARG A 120 -10.09 -16.38 -3.49
N GLY A 121 -9.35 -17.34 -2.96
CA GLY A 121 -9.75 -18.75 -2.93
C GLY A 121 -10.28 -19.25 -4.29
N GLU A 122 -11.52 -19.74 -4.31
CA GLU A 122 -12.19 -20.29 -5.50
C GLU A 122 -12.40 -19.27 -6.63
N ASP A 123 -12.45 -17.96 -6.34
CA ASP A 123 -12.63 -16.93 -7.38
C ASP A 123 -11.47 -16.91 -8.38
N ARG A 124 -10.31 -17.46 -8.00
CA ARG A 124 -9.14 -17.60 -8.89
C ARG A 124 -9.44 -18.40 -10.15
N ARG A 125 -10.44 -19.27 -10.15
CA ARG A 125 -10.86 -19.99 -11.36
C ARG A 125 -11.29 -19.06 -12.50
N HIS A 126 -11.76 -17.85 -12.18
CA HIS A 126 -12.18 -16.83 -13.14
C HIS A 126 -11.02 -15.97 -13.66
N LEU A 127 -9.79 -16.19 -13.17
CA LEU A 127 -8.63 -15.39 -13.56
C LEU A 127 -8.36 -15.46 -15.06
N SER A 128 -8.43 -16.65 -15.67
CA SER A 128 -8.20 -16.83 -17.10
C SER A 128 -9.21 -16.04 -17.94
N ASP A 129 -10.48 -16.08 -17.55
CA ASP A 129 -11.55 -15.37 -18.24
C ASP A 129 -11.33 -13.85 -18.17
N ARG A 130 -10.99 -13.34 -16.97
CA ARG A 130 -10.73 -11.90 -16.76
C ARG A 130 -9.47 -11.43 -17.49
N LEU A 131 -8.44 -12.26 -17.56
CA LEU A 131 -7.24 -11.95 -18.35
C LEU A 131 -7.56 -11.89 -19.84
N ALA A 132 -8.45 -12.75 -20.35
CA ALA A 132 -8.89 -12.69 -21.74
C ALA A 132 -9.73 -11.44 -22.04
N GLU A 133 -10.50 -10.94 -21.06
CA GLU A 133 -11.25 -9.67 -21.16
C GLU A 133 -10.35 -8.43 -21.08
N ALA A 134 -9.19 -8.54 -20.45
CA ALA A 134 -8.20 -7.46 -20.36
C ALA A 134 -7.53 -7.26 -21.72
N ASN A 135 -8.20 -6.56 -22.63
CA ASN A 135 -7.73 -6.21 -23.97
C ASN A 135 -6.40 -5.42 -23.91
N GLY A 136 -5.27 -6.11 -23.85
CA GLY A 136 -3.93 -5.52 -23.80
C GLY A 136 -3.12 -6.00 -22.61
N THR A 137 -2.82 -5.09 -21.68
CA THR A 137 -1.92 -5.36 -20.53
C THR A 137 -2.71 -5.48 -19.24
N ALA A 138 -2.50 -6.59 -18.53
CA ALA A 138 -2.94 -6.77 -17.15
C ALA A 138 -1.74 -6.89 -16.23
N ILE A 139 -1.82 -6.23 -15.08
CA ILE A 139 -0.88 -6.34 -13.97
C ILE A 139 -1.49 -7.28 -12.95
N LEU A 140 -0.77 -8.36 -12.64
CA LEU A 140 -1.14 -9.32 -11.62
C LEU A 140 -0.14 -9.26 -10.47
N ILE A 141 -0.65 -9.07 -9.25
CA ILE A 141 0.17 -9.00 -8.05
C ILE A 141 -0.37 -9.99 -7.01
N ASP A 142 0.48 -10.93 -6.61
CA ASP A 142 0.22 -11.80 -5.47
C ASP A 142 0.48 -11.06 -4.16
N LEU A 143 -0.58 -10.91 -3.37
CA LEU A 143 -0.48 -10.21 -2.09
C LEU A 143 0.33 -11.03 -1.07
N ARG A 144 0.33 -12.37 -1.16
CA ARG A 144 1.14 -13.23 -0.28
C ARG A 144 2.62 -12.93 -0.45
N SER A 145 3.10 -12.88 -1.69
CA SER A 145 4.48 -12.54 -2.02
C SER A 145 4.92 -11.19 -1.43
N ILE A 146 4.04 -10.18 -1.42
CA ILE A 146 4.31 -8.89 -0.77
C ILE A 146 4.47 -9.06 0.74
N ALA A 147 3.53 -9.75 1.38
CA ALA A 147 3.52 -9.96 2.81
C ALA A 147 4.75 -10.75 3.31
N GLU A 148 5.16 -11.78 2.56
CA GLU A 148 6.39 -12.54 2.77
C GLU A 148 7.62 -11.66 2.69
N ASN A 149 7.73 -10.83 1.64
CA ASN A 149 8.85 -9.91 1.47
C ASN A 149 8.97 -8.91 2.63
N VAL A 150 7.85 -8.32 3.04
CA VAL A 150 7.81 -7.37 4.17
C VAL A 150 8.18 -8.06 5.47
N THR A 151 7.68 -9.28 5.71
CA THR A 151 7.97 -10.03 6.94
C THR A 151 9.44 -10.42 7.02
N PHE A 152 10.00 -10.94 5.92
CA PHE A 152 11.41 -11.25 5.82
C PHE A 152 12.29 -10.04 6.17
N LYS A 153 11.98 -8.87 5.59
CA LYS A 153 12.72 -7.63 5.87
C LYS A 153 12.52 -7.08 7.28
N LEU A 154 11.36 -7.33 7.90
CA LEU A 154 11.13 -6.99 9.31
C LEU A 154 11.94 -7.90 10.24
N GLN A 155 12.03 -9.19 9.93
CA GLN A 155 12.81 -10.17 10.71
C GLN A 155 14.32 -9.92 10.58
N ASP A 156 14.81 -9.66 9.37
CA ASP A 156 16.23 -9.34 9.10
C ASP A 156 16.73 -8.13 9.91
N LYS A 157 15.84 -7.18 10.20
CA LYS A 157 16.12 -6.02 11.06
C LYS A 157 16.13 -6.34 12.55
N HIS A 158 15.40 -7.37 12.98
CA HIS A 158 15.45 -7.83 14.36
C HIS A 158 16.66 -8.72 14.65
N SER A 159 17.26 -9.34 13.63
CA SER A 159 18.49 -10.15 13.74
C SER A 159 19.80 -9.35 13.67
N CYS A 160 19.75 -8.04 13.40
CA CYS A 160 20.94 -7.19 13.36
C CYS A 160 20.85 -6.14 14.48
N PRO A 161 21.43 -6.40 15.68
CA PRO A 161 21.54 -5.37 16.69
C PRO A 161 22.47 -4.29 16.12
N VAL A 162 21.93 -3.08 16.01
CA VAL A 162 22.73 -1.91 15.68
C VAL A 162 23.68 -1.71 16.85
N SER A 163 24.94 -2.12 16.69
CA SER A 163 26.04 -1.64 17.52
C SER A 163 26.10 -0.12 17.38
N GLU A 164 26.20 0.54 18.53
CA GLU A 164 26.12 1.99 18.78
C GLU A 164 26.91 2.89 17.82
#